data_AF-A0A350UV78-F1
#
_entry.id   AF-A0A350UV78-F1
#
_cell.length_a   1.000
_cell.length_b   1.000
_cell.length_c   1.000
_cell.angle_alpha   90.00
_cell.angle_beta   90.00
_cell.angle_gamma   90.00
#
_symmetry.space_group_name_H-M   'P 1'
#
loop_
_entity.id
_entity.type
_entity.pdbx_description
1 polymer ?
#
loop_
_entity_poly.entity_id
_entity_poly.type
_entity_poly.pdbx_seq_one_letter_code
_entity_poly.pdbx_strand_id
1 'polypeptide(L)' 'MKRPKRLKQGDRVGVVAPAGPVDPENLEKGLRTLKRMKFLPVVAKHVLARDRHLAGTDEQR' A
#
# COMPACT_ATOMS: atom_id res chain seq x y z
N MET A 1 -12.19 23.26 3.68
CA MET A 1 -11.73 21.85 3.79
C MET A 1 -12.20 21.09 2.54
N LYS A 2 -11.29 20.54 1.72
CA LYS A 2 -11.65 19.84 0.47
C LYS A 2 -11.78 18.34 0.75
N ARG A 3 -12.96 17.76 0.49
CA ARG A 3 -13.17 16.31 0.66
C ARG A 3 -12.85 15.57 -0.64
N PRO A 4 -12.14 14.43 -0.59
CA PRO A 4 -11.90 13.61 -1.76
C PRO A 4 -13.21 12.98 -2.26
N LYS A 5 -13.21 12.57 -3.53
CA LYS A 5 -14.32 11.80 -4.11
C LYS A 5 -14.43 10.45 -3.39
N ARG A 6 -15.65 9.93 -3.30
CA ARG A 6 -15.89 8.58 -2.76
C ARG A 6 -15.30 7.52 -3.67
N LEU A 7 -14.75 6.46 -3.08
CA LEU A 7 -14.31 5.27 -3.80
C LEU A 7 -15.50 4.50 -4.38
N LYS A 8 -15.27 3.89 -5.54
CA LYS A 8 -16.19 2.99 -6.25
C LYS A 8 -15.48 1.68 -6.59
N GLN A 9 -16.27 0.64 -6.83
CA GLN A 9 -15.73 -0.61 -7.36
C GLN A 9 -15.00 -0.35 -8.69
N GLY A 10 -13.85 -0.99 -8.88
CA GLY A 10 -12.94 -0.77 -10.01
C GLY A 10 -11.90 0.33 -9.78
N ASP A 11 -12.01 1.14 -8.73
CA ASP A 11 -11.01 2.18 -8.46
C ASP A 11 -9.66 1.58 -8.06
N ARG A 12 -8.60 2.32 -8.41
CA ARG A 12 -7.22 1.98 -8.04
C ARG A 12 -6.92 2.41 -6.60
N VAL A 13 -6.27 1.53 -5.84
CA VAL A 13 -5.84 1.79 -4.46
C VAL A 13 -4.33 1.67 -4.39
N GLY A 14 -3.64 2.79 -4.17
CA GLY A 14 -2.20 2.79 -3.94
C GLY A 14 -1.86 2.19 -2.59
N VAL A 15 -0.92 1.25 -2.55
CA VAL A 15 -0.42 0.61 -1.33
C VAL A 15 1.05 0.99 -1.15
N VAL A 16 1.34 1.70 -0.06
CA VAL A 16 2.64 2.31 0.26
C VAL A 16 3.03 2.00 1.70
N ALA A 17 4.33 2.06 2.02
CA ALA A 17 4.86 1.84 3.37
C ALA A 17 5.70 3.05 3.80
N PRO A 18 5.11 4.08 4.44
CA PRO A 18 5.82 5.33 4.74
C PRO A 18 6.59 5.30 6.08
N ALA A 19 6.45 4.24 6.89
CA ALA A 19 6.97 4.16 8.25
C ALA A 19 7.82 2.91 8.47
N GLY A 20 7.25 1.85 9.06
CA GLY A 20 7.96 0.61 9.38
C GLY A 20 7.90 -0.43 8.25
N PRO A 21 8.87 -1.37 8.21
CA PRO A 21 8.92 -2.41 7.19
C PRO A 21 7.66 -3.30 7.24
N VAL A 22 7.23 -3.75 6.07
CA VAL A 22 6.02 -4.55 5.90
C VAL A 22 6.37 -6.02 5.82
N ASP A 23 5.63 -6.84 6.56
CA ASP A 23 5.68 -8.30 6.41
C ASP A 23 5.05 -8.70 5.05
N PRO A 24 5.77 -9.45 4.18
CA PRO A 24 5.28 -9.81 2.85
C PRO A 24 3.98 -10.63 2.87
N GLU A 25 3.80 -11.53 3.85
CA GLU A 25 2.61 -12.36 3.94
C GLU A 25 1.38 -11.52 4.30
N ASN A 26 1.55 -10.57 5.21
CA ASN A 26 0.50 -9.61 5.56
C ASN A 26 0.16 -8.68 4.40
N LEU A 27 1.17 -8.22 3.63
CA LEU A 27 0.93 -7.46 2.41
C LEU A 27 0.05 -8.24 1.45
N GLU A 28 0.40 -9.49 1.15
CA GLU A 28 -0.39 -10.33 0.26
C GLU A 28 -1.83 -10.56 0.73
N LYS A 29 -2.03 -10.82 2.04
CA LYS A 29 -3.37 -10.95 2.65
C LYS A 29 -4.19 -9.67 2.46
N GLY A 30 -3.57 -8.51 2.64
CA GLY A 30 -4.19 -7.20 2.38
C GLY A 30 -4.56 -7.00 0.91
N LEU A 31 -3.64 -7.31 0.00
CA LEU A 31 -3.88 -7.20 -1.45
C LEU A 31 -5.03 -8.10 -1.92
N ARG A 32 -5.11 -9.34 -1.41
CA ARG A 32 -6.24 -10.24 -1.68
C ARG A 32 -7.57 -9.65 -1.17
N THR A 33 -7.54 -9.01 -0.01
CA THR A 33 -8.73 -8.36 0.55
C THR A 33 -9.22 -7.20 -0.32
N LEU A 34 -8.31 -6.32 -0.77
CA LEU A 34 -8.66 -5.22 -1.68
C LEU A 34 -9.25 -5.73 -3.00
N LYS A 35 -8.66 -6.78 -3.58
CA LYS A 35 -9.20 -7.43 -4.79
C LYS A 35 -10.60 -8.00 -4.56
N ARG A 36 -10.86 -8.67 -3.43
CA ARG A 36 -12.19 -9.20 -3.07
C ARG A 36 -13.23 -8.10 -2.89
N MET A 37 -12.82 -6.92 -2.43
CA MET A 37 -13.67 -5.72 -2.38
C MET A 37 -13.89 -5.06 -3.76
N LYS A 38 -13.39 -5.68 -4.83
CA LYS A 38 -13.44 -5.20 -6.22
C LYS A 38 -12.65 -3.92 -6.46
N PHE A 39 -11.56 -3.71 -5.73
CA PHE A 39 -10.59 -2.64 -6.03
C PHE A 39 -9.38 -3.18 -6.81
N LEU A 40 -8.65 -2.25 -7.44
CA LEU A 40 -7.41 -2.54 -8.16
C LEU A 40 -6.20 -2.06 -7.34
N PRO A 41 -5.59 -2.90 -6.48
CA PRO A 41 -4.43 -2.48 -5.72
C PRO A 41 -3.21 -2.23 -6.62
N VAL A 42 -2.51 -1.12 -6.36
CA VAL A 42 -1.27 -0.72 -7.04
C VAL A 42 -0.18 -0.63 -5.98
N VAL A 43 0.77 -1.55 -6.03
CA VAL A 43 1.84 -1.66 -5.05
C VAL A 43 2.99 -0.74 -5.43
N ALA A 44 3.43 0.12 -4.51
CA ALA A 44 4.59 0.96 -4.74
C ALA A 44 5.89 0.16 -4.83
N LYS A 45 6.84 0.65 -5.63
CA LYS A 45 8.11 -0.02 -5.95
C LYS A 45 8.90 -0.46 -4.71
N HIS A 46 8.87 0.35 -3.64
CA HIS A 46 9.67 0.17 -2.44
C HIS A 46 8.86 -0.31 -1.23
N VAL A 47 7.65 -0.84 -1.42
CA VAL A 47 6.78 -1.23 -0.28
C VAL A 47 7.42 -2.28 0.67
N LEU A 48 8.34 -3.10 0.14
CA LEU A 48 9.09 -4.12 0.90
C LEU A 48 10.54 -3.70 1.18
N ALA A 49 10.91 -2.45 0.88
CA ALA A 49 12.23 -1.94 1.24
C ALA A 49 12.39 -1.91 2.76
N ARG A 50 13.62 -2.08 3.22
CA ARG A 50 13.93 -2.10 4.64
C ARG A 50 15.26 -1.40 4.89
N ASP A 51 15.23 -0.44 5.81
CA ASP A 51 16.42 0.16 6.41
C ASP A 51 16.27 0.09 7.93
N ARG A 52 16.92 -0.91 8.54
CA ARG A 52 16.82 -1.24 9.97
C ARG A 52 15.36 -1.42 10.41
N HIS A 53 14.78 -0.39 11.05
CA HIS A 53 13.42 -0.36 11.58
C HIS A 53 12.45 0.46 10.69
N LEU A 54 12.92 0.99 9.56
CA LEU A 54 12.17 1.79 8.59
C LEU A 54 11.90 1.01 7.30
N ALA A 55 10.85 1.43 6.58
CA ALA A 55 10.45 0.92 5.27
C ALA A 55 11.30 1.46 4.10
N GLY A 56 12.63 1.48 4.29
CA GLY A 56 13.59 2.06 3.34
C GLY A 56 14.11 3.43 3.76
N THR A 57 14.97 4.01 2.91
CA THR A 57 15.52 5.37 3.09
C THR A 57 14.45 6.44 2.96
N ASP A 58 14.78 7.70 3.27
CA ASP A 58 13.85 8.82 3.08
C ASP A 58 13.40 8.96 1.61
N GLU A 59 14.26 8.64 0.65
CA GLU A 59 13.93 8.70 -0.79
C GLU A 59 13.05 7.52 -1.25
N GLN A 60 13.03 6.41 -0.50
CA GLN A 60 12.28 5.21 -0.85
C GLN A 60 10.86 5.19 -0.29
N ARG A 61 10.59 5.94 0.78
CA ARG A 61 9.30 5.98 1.50
C ARG A 61 8.36 7.04 0.94
#